data_AF-A0A2G8LQ59-F1
#
_entry.id   AF-A0A2G8LQ59-F1
#
_cell.length_a   1.000
_cell.length_b   1.000
_cell.length_c   1.000
_cell.angle_alpha   90.00
_cell.angle_beta   90.00
_cell.angle_gamma   90.00
#
_symmetry.space_group_name_H-M   'P 1'
#
loop_
_entity.id
_entity.type
_entity.pdbx_description
1 polymer ?
#
loop_
_entity_poly.entity_id
_entity_poly.type
_entity_poly.pdbx_seq_one_letter_code
_entity_poly.pdbx_strand_id
1 'polypeptide(L)'
;MGEEIGSEMSLRSFGHLLRYGEPVIRRSVPLALGLLSVSNPKLQILDTLSKFSHDTDSEVAHNAIFALGIVGAGTGRRGNGRGMERGGNEGIVGAGKITLCGKIHRKERDQQRKACSMLRQLAQYHAKDPANLFMVRLAQGLTHLGKGTLTLCPYHSDRQLLSQVSLAGLLATTVACLDVKTTILGRSHYLMYSLVTAMRPRMLVTFDEELRPLPVQVRVGQSVDVVGQAGKPKTITGFQTHTTPVLLAYGERAELATEEYLPLTPIVEGFVILRKNPDFEQDA
;
A
#
# COMPACT_ATOMS: atom_id res chain seq x y z
N MET A 1 11.19 8.99 -1.04
CA MET A 1 9.88 9.06 -1.74
C MET A 1 10.02 8.78 -3.24
N GLY A 2 11.10 9.17 -3.93
CA GLY A 2 11.26 8.95 -5.39
C GLY A 2 12.01 7.68 -5.85
N GLU A 3 12.99 7.17 -5.09
CA GLU A 3 13.84 6.05 -5.56
C GLU A 3 14.01 4.95 -4.50
N GLU A 4 13.92 3.70 -4.93
CA GLU A 4 14.13 2.54 -4.04
C GLU A 4 15.57 2.51 -3.49
N ILE A 5 16.56 2.89 -4.30
CA ILE A 5 17.98 2.94 -3.89
C ILE A 5 18.20 4.06 -2.87
N GLY A 6 17.67 5.26 -3.12
CA GLY A 6 17.72 6.37 -2.16
C GLY A 6 17.05 6.04 -0.82
N SER A 7 15.97 5.26 -0.83
CA SER A 7 15.30 4.80 0.40
C SER A 7 16.19 3.88 1.25
N GLU A 8 16.99 3.02 0.61
CA GLU A 8 17.89 2.08 1.30
C GLU A 8 19.17 2.77 1.79
N MET A 9 19.68 3.74 1.04
CA MET A 9 20.79 4.60 1.48
C MET A 9 20.38 5.45 2.70
N SER A 10 19.19 6.04 2.68
CA SER A 10 18.66 6.82 3.80
C SER A 10 18.49 6.00 5.07
N LEU A 11 18.13 4.71 4.94
CA LEU A 11 17.98 3.80 6.08
C LEU A 11 19.31 3.59 6.81
N ARG A 12 20.44 3.55 6.10
CA ARG A 12 21.78 3.48 6.72
C ARG A 12 22.12 4.77 7.47
N SER A 13 21.85 5.93 6.86
CA SER A 13 22.08 7.23 7.49
C SER A 13 21.23 7.42 8.75
N PHE A 14 19.97 6.96 8.74
CA PHE A 14 19.14 6.96 9.94
C PHE A 14 19.66 6.04 11.04
N GLY A 15 20.31 4.93 10.68
CA GLY A 15 21.02 4.07 11.64
C GLY A 15 22.13 4.81 12.41
N HIS A 16 22.86 5.73 11.76
CA HIS A 16 23.86 6.57 12.42
C HIS A 16 23.21 7.65 13.30
N LEU A 17 22.15 8.32 12.81
CA LEU A 17 21.40 9.31 13.58
C LEU A 17 20.79 8.73 14.86
N LEU A 18 20.40 7.45 14.87
CA LEU A 18 19.88 6.79 16.07
C LEU A 18 20.94 6.53 17.15
N ARG A 19 22.20 6.33 16.74
CA ARG A 19 23.31 6.05 17.68
C ARG A 19 23.93 7.33 18.24
N TYR A 20 24.02 8.38 17.42
CA TYR A 20 24.74 9.60 17.74
C TYR A 20 23.85 10.84 17.92
N GLY A 21 22.55 10.73 17.66
CA GLY A 21 21.61 11.84 17.74
C GLY A 21 21.16 12.15 19.16
N GLU A 22 20.84 13.42 19.41
CA GLU A 22 20.16 13.91 20.60
C GLU A 22 18.79 13.21 20.78
N PRO A 23 18.24 13.06 22.02
CA PRO A 23 16.93 12.46 22.26
C PRO A 23 15.79 13.02 21.38
N VAL A 24 15.82 14.31 21.04
CA VAL A 24 14.82 14.93 20.15
C VAL A 24 14.90 14.37 18.73
N ILE A 25 16.12 14.16 18.22
CA ILE A 25 16.37 13.56 16.91
C ILE A 25 15.92 12.09 16.93
N ARG A 26 16.24 11.36 18.00
CA ARG A 26 15.83 9.96 18.18
C ARG A 26 14.31 9.76 18.11
N ARG A 27 13.51 10.70 18.63
CA ARG A 27 12.03 10.68 18.54
C ARG A 27 11.50 10.88 17.12
N SER A 28 12.24 11.59 16.27
CA SER A 28 11.81 11.92 14.90
C SER A 28 12.13 10.83 13.88
N VAL A 29 13.16 10.01 14.14
CA VAL A 29 13.62 8.97 13.20
C VAL A 29 12.55 7.93 12.86
N PRO A 30 11.76 7.37 13.80
CA PRO A 30 10.71 6.41 13.45
C PRO A 30 9.66 6.99 12.49
N LEU A 31 9.28 8.26 12.66
CA LEU A 31 8.35 8.94 11.76
C LEU A 31 8.94 9.13 10.36
N ALA A 32 10.23 9.51 10.28
CA ALA A 32 10.94 9.63 9.02
C ALA A 32 11.05 8.28 8.28
N LEU A 33 11.30 7.18 9.01
CA LEU A 33 11.29 5.82 8.47
C LEU A 33 9.89 5.44 7.95
N GLY A 34 8.83 5.81 8.67
CA GLY A 34 7.46 5.60 8.24
C GLY A 34 7.13 6.36 6.95
N LEU A 35 7.57 7.62 6.84
CA LEU A 35 7.41 8.43 5.63
C LEU A 35 8.21 7.91 4.44
N LEU A 36 9.38 7.30 4.64
CA LEU A 36 10.12 6.73 3.50
C LEU A 36 9.37 5.57 2.84
N SER A 37 8.54 4.86 3.59
CA SER A 37 7.90 3.61 3.15
C SER A 37 6.39 3.59 3.39
N VAL A 38 5.71 4.68 3.02
CA VAL A 38 4.24 4.76 3.10
C VAL A 38 3.59 3.70 2.20
N SER A 39 2.76 2.85 2.80
CA SER A 39 2.08 1.72 2.12
C SER A 39 3.02 0.73 1.42
N ASN A 40 4.31 0.67 1.80
CA ASN A 40 5.28 -0.32 1.34
C ASN A 40 5.91 -1.06 2.53
N PRO A 41 5.36 -2.22 2.94
CA PRO A 41 5.84 -2.94 4.10
C PRO A 41 7.13 -3.73 3.81
N LYS A 42 8.29 -3.06 3.79
CA LYS A 42 9.59 -3.75 3.76
C LYS A 42 9.89 -4.39 5.12
N LEU A 43 10.29 -5.67 5.13
CA LEU A 43 10.62 -6.43 6.37
C LEU A 43 11.65 -5.72 7.24
N GLN A 44 12.70 -5.16 6.64
CA GLN A 44 13.78 -4.47 7.36
C GLN A 44 13.26 -3.29 8.19
N ILE A 45 12.23 -2.59 7.72
CA ILE A 45 11.65 -1.43 8.39
C ILE A 45 10.69 -1.89 9.50
N LEU A 46 9.92 -2.96 9.24
CA LEU A 46 9.05 -3.56 10.26
C LEU A 46 9.86 -4.07 11.46
N ASP A 47 10.96 -4.77 11.21
CA ASP A 47 11.81 -5.32 12.27
C ASP A 47 12.52 -4.23 13.09
N THR A 48 12.89 -3.11 12.46
CA THR A 48 13.49 -1.96 13.17
C THR A 48 12.44 -1.19 13.98
N LEU A 49 11.28 -0.88 13.40
CA LEU A 49 10.18 -0.23 14.10
C LEU A 49 9.64 -1.07 15.28
N SER A 50 9.66 -2.40 15.15
CA SER A 50 9.30 -3.31 16.25
C SER A 50 10.22 -3.18 17.46
N LYS A 51 11.52 -3.00 17.21
CA LYS A 51 12.50 -2.81 18.29
C LYS A 51 12.27 -1.47 18.97
N PHE A 52 12.00 -0.41 18.20
CA PHE A 52 11.69 0.92 18.75
C PHE A 52 10.35 1.00 19.49
N SER A 53 9.40 0.12 19.18
CA SER A 53 8.12 0.08 19.89
C SER A 53 8.25 -0.38 21.35
N HIS A 54 9.35 -1.08 21.71
CA HIS A 54 9.62 -1.54 23.08
C HIS A 54 10.67 -0.66 23.79
N ASP A 55 10.98 0.51 23.25
CA ASP A 55 11.93 1.42 23.89
C ASP A 55 11.36 1.98 25.20
N THR A 56 12.25 2.28 26.13
CA THR A 56 11.94 2.86 27.45
C THR A 56 11.31 4.24 27.35
N ASP A 57 11.70 5.01 26.33
CA ASP A 57 11.12 6.31 26.03
C ASP A 57 9.73 6.16 25.41
N SER A 58 8.70 6.53 26.18
CA SER A 58 7.32 6.43 25.70
C SER A 58 7.12 7.18 24.38
N GLU A 59 7.69 8.37 24.20
CA GLU A 59 7.50 9.16 22.96
C GLU A 59 8.09 8.49 21.71
N VAL A 60 9.24 7.82 21.83
CA VAL A 60 9.83 7.04 20.74
C VAL A 60 8.93 5.85 20.41
N ALA A 61 8.41 5.18 21.43
CA ALA A 61 7.49 4.05 21.26
C ALA A 61 6.18 4.47 20.56
N HIS A 62 5.55 5.58 20.95
CA HIS A 62 4.35 6.09 20.29
C HIS A 62 4.60 6.40 18.80
N ASN A 63 5.73 7.04 18.50
CA ASN A 63 6.11 7.40 17.15
C ASN A 63 6.42 6.16 16.29
N ALA A 64 7.04 5.14 16.88
CA ALA A 64 7.29 3.88 16.21
C ALA A 64 6.01 3.10 15.91
N ILE A 65 5.06 3.05 16.86
CA ILE A 65 3.75 2.41 16.67
C ILE A 65 2.95 3.12 15.56
N PHE A 66 2.94 4.46 15.59
CA PHE A 66 2.27 5.25 14.55
C PHE A 66 2.90 5.03 13.17
N ALA A 67 4.23 5.07 13.08
CA ALA A 67 4.97 4.78 11.85
C ALA A 67 4.67 3.37 11.32
N LEU A 68 4.55 2.37 12.21
CA LEU A 68 4.18 1.01 11.85
C LEU A 68 2.77 0.96 11.23
N GLY A 69 1.83 1.76 11.74
CA GLY A 69 0.50 1.94 11.17
C GLY A 69 0.51 2.56 9.76
N ILE A 70 1.35 3.57 9.53
CA ILE A 70 1.49 4.23 8.22
C ILE A 70 2.14 3.29 7.18
N VAL A 71 3.20 2.57 7.56
CA VAL A 71 3.89 1.62 6.67
C VAL A 71 2.95 0.48 6.27
N GLY A 72 2.15 0.00 7.21
CA GLY A 72 1.12 -1.01 6.98
C GLY A 72 -0.18 -0.47 6.39
N ALA A 73 -0.31 0.81 6.06
CA ALA A 73 -1.59 1.33 5.58
C ALA A 73 -1.93 0.78 4.18
N GLY A 74 -3.09 0.13 4.04
CA GLY A 74 -3.74 -0.06 2.74
C GLY A 74 -3.30 -1.24 1.87
N THR A 75 -2.41 -2.14 2.33
CA THR A 75 -1.96 -3.30 1.54
C THR A 75 -2.85 -4.52 1.77
N GLY A 76 -4.12 -4.41 1.39
CA GLY A 76 -5.10 -5.47 1.60
C GLY A 76 -5.62 -6.08 0.31
N ARG A 77 -4.89 -7.02 -0.29
CA ARG A 77 -5.57 -8.08 -1.05
C ARG A 77 -6.18 -9.05 -0.07
N ARG A 78 -7.35 -8.69 0.47
CA ARG A 78 -8.24 -9.67 1.07
C ARG A 78 -8.74 -10.51 -0.10
N GLY A 79 -8.00 -11.57 -0.43
CA GLY A 79 -8.39 -12.51 -1.45
C GLY A 79 -9.83 -12.92 -1.18
N ASN A 80 -10.74 -12.52 -2.05
CA ASN A 80 -12.14 -12.90 -2.01
C ASN A 80 -12.30 -14.36 -2.50
N GLY A 81 -11.38 -15.24 -2.10
CA GLY A 81 -11.35 -16.66 -2.42
C GLY A 81 -11.83 -17.54 -1.27
N ARG A 82 -12.68 -17.01 -0.37
CA ARG A 82 -13.36 -17.83 0.65
C ARG A 82 -14.88 -17.71 0.65
N GLY A 83 -15.44 -16.94 -0.30
CA GLY A 83 -16.90 -16.77 -0.43
C GLY A 83 -17.51 -17.36 -1.71
N MET A 84 -16.71 -17.72 -2.72
CA MET A 84 -17.22 -18.05 -4.07
C MET A 84 -16.57 -19.29 -4.71
N GLU A 85 -15.88 -20.16 -3.96
CA GLU A 85 -15.37 -21.47 -4.42
C GLU A 85 -16.21 -22.62 -3.84
N ARG A 86 -17.54 -22.52 -3.99
CA ARG A 86 -18.45 -23.68 -3.92
C ARG A 86 -19.26 -23.71 -5.21
N GLY A 87 -18.64 -24.20 -6.27
CA GLY A 87 -19.33 -24.47 -7.53
C GLY A 87 -18.34 -24.72 -8.66
N GLY A 88 -18.25 -25.98 -9.10
CA GLY A 88 -17.75 -26.33 -10.43
C GLY A 88 -16.34 -26.89 -10.48
N ASN A 89 -16.26 -28.21 -10.69
CA ASN A 89 -15.12 -28.91 -11.26
C ASN A 89 -14.56 -28.17 -12.48
N GLU A 90 -13.28 -27.81 -12.48
CA GLU A 90 -12.43 -27.89 -13.68
C GLU A 90 -10.97 -28.19 -13.30
N GLY A 91 -10.47 -29.31 -13.82
CA GLY A 91 -9.21 -29.33 -14.56
C GLY A 91 -7.91 -29.17 -13.79
N ILE A 92 -7.43 -30.28 -13.24
CA ILE A 92 -6.04 -30.52 -12.85
C ILE A 92 -5.17 -30.49 -14.12
N VAL A 93 -4.67 -29.32 -14.56
CA VAL A 93 -3.51 -29.24 -15.47
C VAL A 93 -2.71 -27.97 -15.17
N GLY A 94 -1.50 -28.12 -14.60
CA GLY A 94 -0.52 -27.02 -14.55
C GLY A 94 0.14 -26.70 -13.20
N ALA A 95 0.36 -27.68 -12.32
CA ALA A 95 1.03 -27.49 -11.03
C ALA A 95 2.52 -27.09 -11.11
N GLY A 96 3.13 -26.99 -12.30
CA GLY A 96 4.58 -26.81 -12.47
C GLY A 96 5.10 -25.39 -12.77
N LYS A 97 4.25 -24.44 -13.19
CA LYS A 97 4.69 -23.11 -13.67
C LYS A 97 4.25 -21.90 -12.82
N ILE A 98 3.55 -22.14 -11.71
CA ILE A 98 2.96 -21.08 -10.84
C ILE A 98 3.97 -20.52 -9.80
N THR A 99 5.19 -21.05 -9.77
CA THR A 99 6.02 -21.01 -8.55
C THR A 99 6.89 -19.75 -8.34
N LEU A 100 7.07 -18.87 -9.33
CA LEU A 100 7.86 -17.63 -9.14
C LEU A 100 7.01 -16.38 -8.90
N CYS A 101 6.02 -16.12 -9.75
CA CYS A 101 5.15 -14.93 -9.62
C CYS A 101 4.26 -15.01 -8.35
N GLY A 102 3.78 -16.21 -7.98
CA GLY A 102 3.04 -16.42 -6.75
C GLY A 102 3.86 -16.23 -5.46
N LYS A 103 5.20 -16.29 -5.52
CA LYS A 103 6.08 -16.08 -4.34
C LYS A 103 6.22 -14.61 -3.98
N ILE A 104 6.26 -13.71 -4.96
CA ILE A 104 6.38 -12.26 -4.74
C ILE A 104 5.09 -11.74 -4.06
N HIS A 105 3.91 -12.08 -4.60
CA HIS A 105 2.62 -11.71 -3.99
C HIS A 105 2.31 -12.45 -2.66
N ARG A 106 2.94 -13.59 -2.37
CA ARG A 106 2.89 -14.19 -1.02
C ARG A 106 3.74 -13.39 -0.03
N LYS A 107 4.95 -13.00 -0.42
CA LYS A 107 5.90 -12.29 0.44
C LYS A 107 5.35 -10.96 0.96
N GLU A 108 4.68 -10.17 0.11
CA GLU A 108 4.07 -8.90 0.50
C GLU A 108 2.83 -9.09 1.41
N ARG A 109 2.01 -10.12 1.14
CA ARG A 109 0.87 -10.45 2.01
C ARG A 109 1.33 -10.94 3.38
N ASP A 110 2.42 -11.68 3.43
CA ASP A 110 3.00 -12.17 4.69
C ASP A 110 3.66 -11.03 5.48
N GLN A 111 4.27 -10.05 4.81
CA GLN A 111 4.80 -8.83 5.43
C GLN A 111 3.70 -8.02 6.13
N GLN A 112 2.58 -7.80 5.45
CA GLN A 112 1.45 -7.07 6.04
C GLN A 112 0.82 -7.84 7.20
N ARG A 113 0.65 -9.17 7.06
CA ARG A 113 0.15 -10.02 8.15
C ARG A 113 1.08 -9.99 9.36
N LYS A 114 2.39 -9.97 9.15
CA LYS A 114 3.37 -9.79 10.22
C LYS A 114 3.19 -8.45 10.91
N ALA A 115 3.10 -7.34 10.17
CA ALA A 115 2.85 -6.02 10.76
C ALA A 115 1.57 -5.98 11.61
N CYS A 116 0.46 -6.54 11.11
CA CYS A 116 -0.79 -6.63 11.87
C CYS A 116 -0.67 -7.55 13.10
N SER A 117 0.03 -8.68 12.98
CA SER A 117 0.27 -9.59 14.10
C SER A 117 1.11 -8.93 15.19
N MET A 118 2.14 -8.17 14.81
CA MET A 118 3.00 -7.43 15.72
C MET A 118 2.23 -6.32 16.43
N LEU A 119 1.39 -5.55 15.71
CA LEU A 119 0.49 -4.57 16.32
C LEU A 119 -0.51 -5.20 17.30
N ARG A 120 -0.94 -6.45 17.09
CA ARG A 120 -1.80 -7.17 18.05
C ARG A 120 -1.03 -7.60 19.29
N GLN A 121 0.21 -8.05 19.14
CA GLN A 121 1.08 -8.37 20.28
C GLN A 121 1.40 -7.12 21.12
N LEU A 122 1.71 -5.99 20.46
CA LEU A 122 1.93 -4.70 21.11
C LEU A 122 0.68 -4.20 21.85
N ALA A 123 -0.53 -4.44 21.31
CA ALA A 123 -1.78 -4.10 21.99
C ALA A 123 -1.97 -4.86 23.31
N GLN A 124 -1.55 -6.13 23.36
CA GLN A 124 -1.59 -6.94 24.57
C GLN A 124 -0.53 -6.50 25.58
N TYR A 125 0.67 -6.17 25.09
CA TYR A 125 1.78 -5.71 25.93
C TYR A 125 1.46 -4.36 26.60
N HIS A 126 0.93 -3.40 25.85
CA HIS A 126 0.57 -2.06 26.34
C HIS A 126 -0.87 -1.96 26.86
N ALA A 127 -1.52 -3.07 27.23
CA ALA A 127 -2.90 -3.06 27.70
C ALA A 127 -3.10 -2.26 29.01
N LYS A 128 -2.02 -2.05 29.79
CA LYS A 128 -2.05 -1.33 31.06
C LYS A 128 -2.12 0.20 30.90
N ASP A 129 -1.57 0.75 29.82
CA ASP A 129 -1.49 2.19 29.61
C ASP A 129 -2.49 2.65 28.54
N PRO A 130 -3.49 3.49 28.89
CA PRO A 130 -4.53 3.89 27.94
C PRO A 130 -3.99 4.73 26.77
N ALA A 131 -2.96 5.55 27.00
CA ALA A 131 -2.31 6.37 25.97
C ALA A 131 -1.62 5.51 24.89
N ASN A 132 -0.83 4.52 25.31
CA ASN A 132 -0.17 3.57 24.42
C ASN A 132 -1.21 2.73 23.66
N LEU A 133 -2.26 2.28 24.36
CA LEU A 133 -3.33 1.49 23.76
C LEU A 133 -4.11 2.27 22.69
N PHE A 134 -4.36 3.57 22.91
CA PHE A 134 -5.00 4.44 21.92
C PHE A 134 -4.16 4.51 20.64
N MET A 135 -2.84 4.68 20.76
CA MET A 135 -1.94 4.74 19.61
C MET A 135 -1.89 3.42 18.84
N VAL A 136 -1.84 2.28 19.54
CA VAL A 136 -1.87 0.97 18.90
C VAL A 136 -3.19 0.73 18.15
N ARG A 137 -4.33 1.14 18.72
CA ARG A 137 -5.63 1.05 18.05
C ARG A 137 -5.70 1.94 16.82
N LEU A 138 -5.15 3.14 16.89
CA LEU A 138 -5.06 4.04 15.74
C LEU A 138 -4.23 3.39 14.63
N ALA A 139 -3.05 2.85 14.96
CA ALA A 139 -2.21 2.13 14.00
C ALA A 139 -2.93 0.91 13.40
N GLN A 140 -3.69 0.14 14.18
CA GLN A 140 -4.52 -0.96 13.68
C GLN A 140 -5.65 -0.48 12.76
N GLY A 141 -6.25 0.68 13.04
CA GLY A 141 -7.22 1.31 12.15
C GLY A 141 -6.60 1.67 10.80
N LEU A 142 -5.39 2.22 10.81
CA LEU A 142 -4.64 2.57 9.60
C LEU A 142 -4.27 1.35 8.75
N THR A 143 -3.92 0.21 9.36
CA THR A 143 -3.62 -1.01 8.58
C THR A 143 -4.85 -1.61 7.90
N HIS A 144 -6.04 -1.33 8.41
CA HIS A 144 -7.32 -1.77 7.85
C HIS A 144 -8.08 -0.68 7.07
N LEU A 145 -7.38 0.37 6.63
CA LEU A 145 -7.92 1.50 5.85
C LEU A 145 -8.86 1.03 4.72
N GLY A 146 -10.15 1.36 4.80
CA GLY A 146 -11.14 0.97 3.78
C GLY A 146 -11.22 -0.55 3.54
N LYS A 147 -10.98 -1.40 4.56
CA LYS A 147 -10.81 -2.87 4.43
C LYS A 147 -9.61 -3.29 3.56
N GLY A 148 -8.69 -2.38 3.29
CA GLY A 148 -7.54 -2.56 2.41
C GLY A 148 -7.72 -2.02 1.00
N THR A 149 -8.79 -1.26 0.73
CA THR A 149 -9.03 -0.64 -0.59
C THR A 149 -8.42 0.74 -0.74
N LEU A 150 -8.15 1.41 0.38
CA LEU A 150 -7.59 2.76 0.42
C LEU A 150 -6.09 2.68 0.72
N THR A 151 -5.31 3.60 0.15
CA THR A 151 -3.88 3.77 0.42
C THR A 151 -3.56 5.22 0.78
N LEU A 152 -2.39 5.43 1.40
CA LEU A 152 -1.92 6.74 1.84
C LEU A 152 -0.80 7.32 0.96
N CYS A 153 -0.57 6.77 -0.24
CA CYS A 153 0.54 7.23 -1.09
C CYS A 153 0.26 8.61 -1.69
N PRO A 154 1.18 9.61 -1.55
CA PRO A 154 0.99 10.95 -2.11
C PRO A 154 1.23 11.03 -3.63
N TYR A 155 1.76 9.97 -4.21
CA TYR A 155 2.02 9.85 -5.63
C TYR A 155 0.77 9.39 -6.41
N HIS A 156 0.50 10.07 -7.52
CA HIS A 156 -0.55 9.80 -8.49
C HIS A 156 0.07 9.29 -9.81
N SER A 157 -0.72 8.49 -10.54
CA SER A 157 -0.46 8.09 -11.93
C SER A 157 0.91 7.46 -12.10
N ASP A 158 1.04 6.18 -11.76
CA ASP A 158 2.29 5.44 -11.96
C ASP A 158 3.53 6.08 -11.32
N ARG A 159 3.33 6.76 -10.18
CA ARG A 159 4.36 7.52 -9.45
C ARG A 159 4.94 8.73 -10.17
N GLN A 160 4.38 9.13 -11.30
CA GLN A 160 4.88 10.24 -12.10
C GLN A 160 4.51 11.61 -11.50
N LEU A 161 3.33 11.73 -10.88
CA LEU A 161 2.82 13.00 -10.38
C LEU A 161 2.78 13.01 -8.85
N LEU A 162 3.44 13.99 -8.24
CA LEU A 162 3.35 14.22 -6.80
C LEU A 162 2.19 15.18 -6.52
N SER A 163 1.17 14.70 -5.81
CA SER A 163 0.07 15.58 -5.37
C SER A 163 0.50 16.37 -4.13
N GLN A 164 0.54 17.69 -4.24
CA GLN A 164 0.97 18.58 -3.15
C GLN A 164 0.02 18.50 -1.94
N VAL A 165 -1.27 18.29 -2.19
CA VAL A 165 -2.31 18.22 -1.14
C VAL A 165 -2.16 16.97 -0.26
N SER A 166 -1.95 15.79 -0.87
CA SER A 166 -1.75 14.54 -0.14
C SER A 166 -0.45 14.57 0.66
N LEU A 167 0.61 15.16 0.09
CA LEU A 167 1.88 15.36 0.78
C LEU A 167 1.72 16.30 1.98
N ALA A 168 1.02 17.42 1.83
CA ALA A 168 0.77 18.35 2.92
C ALA A 168 -0.02 17.70 4.07
N GLY A 169 -1.02 16.86 3.77
CA GLY A 169 -1.76 16.11 4.80
C GLY A 169 -0.91 15.09 5.54
N LEU A 170 -0.08 14.33 4.83
CA LEU A 170 0.88 13.42 5.46
C LEU A 170 1.90 14.17 6.33
N LEU A 171 2.49 15.24 5.81
CA LEU A 171 3.45 16.02 6.58
C LEU A 171 2.81 16.65 7.82
N ALA A 172 1.60 17.22 7.70
CA ALA A 172 0.87 17.78 8.83
C ALA A 172 0.61 16.76 9.94
N THR A 173 0.17 15.54 9.59
CA THR A 173 -0.01 14.46 10.58
C THR A 173 1.31 14.03 11.22
N THR A 174 2.39 13.92 10.45
CA THR A 174 3.69 13.52 11.02
C THR A 174 4.32 14.58 11.92
N VAL A 175 4.15 15.86 11.60
CA VAL A 175 4.61 16.97 12.46
C VAL A 175 3.77 17.02 13.73
N ALA A 176 2.46 16.77 13.64
CA ALA A 176 1.61 16.64 14.82
C ALA A 176 2.07 15.47 15.73
N CYS A 177 2.56 14.37 15.16
CA CYS A 177 3.12 13.26 15.93
C CYS A 177 4.45 13.54 16.63
N LEU A 178 5.10 14.71 16.45
CA LEU A 178 6.32 15.02 17.20
C LEU A 178 6.05 15.22 18.70
N ASP A 179 4.86 15.72 19.06
CA ASP A 179 4.42 15.82 20.45
C ASP A 179 3.06 15.13 20.64
N VAL A 180 3.10 13.80 20.70
CA VAL A 180 1.91 12.93 20.81
C VAL A 180 1.09 13.22 22.06
N LYS A 181 1.75 13.54 23.18
CA LYS A 181 1.08 13.67 24.49
C LYS A 181 0.17 14.88 24.54
N THR A 182 0.61 16.02 24.00
CA THR A 182 -0.16 17.27 24.09
C THR A 182 -1.14 17.44 22.93
N THR A 183 -0.76 17.01 21.72
CA THR A 183 -1.55 17.25 20.51
C THR A 183 -2.57 16.14 20.27
N ILE A 184 -2.13 14.89 20.16
CA ILE A 184 -2.95 13.74 19.74
C ILE A 184 -3.75 13.14 20.89
N LEU A 185 -3.17 13.07 22.09
CA LEU A 185 -3.85 12.56 23.29
C LEU A 185 -4.56 13.67 24.09
N GLY A 186 -4.26 14.94 23.80
CA GLY A 186 -4.80 16.10 24.51
C GLY A 186 -5.86 16.88 23.71
N ARG A 187 -5.48 18.04 23.17
CA ARG A 187 -6.44 19.04 22.68
C ARG A 187 -6.90 18.88 21.23
N SER A 188 -6.09 18.26 20.37
CA SER A 188 -6.24 18.41 18.91
C SER A 188 -6.34 17.06 18.19
N HIS A 189 -7.27 16.21 18.63
CA HIS A 189 -7.56 14.92 17.97
C HIS A 189 -7.90 15.08 16.47
N TYR A 190 -8.53 16.20 16.08
CA TYR A 190 -8.95 16.48 14.71
C TYR A 190 -7.78 16.62 13.73
N LEU A 191 -6.55 16.85 14.21
CA LEU A 191 -5.36 16.91 13.34
C LEU A 191 -5.15 15.58 12.60
N MET A 192 -5.60 14.45 13.15
CA MET A 192 -5.60 13.16 12.45
C MET A 192 -6.50 13.15 11.20
N TYR A 193 -7.52 14.01 11.13
CA TYR A 193 -8.37 14.12 9.95
C TYR A 193 -7.65 14.71 8.73
N SER A 194 -6.52 15.42 8.95
CA SER A 194 -5.67 15.86 7.84
C SER A 194 -5.08 14.70 7.02
N LEU A 195 -5.08 13.47 7.57
CA LEU A 195 -4.72 12.26 6.84
C LEU A 195 -5.69 11.94 5.71
N VAL A 196 -6.95 12.39 5.78
CA VAL A 196 -8.00 12.08 4.80
C VAL A 196 -7.63 12.58 3.42
N THR A 197 -6.89 13.69 3.31
CA THR A 197 -6.45 14.22 2.02
C THR A 197 -5.47 13.30 1.29
N ALA A 198 -4.81 12.40 2.02
CA ALA A 198 -3.90 11.39 1.45
C ALA A 198 -4.59 10.04 1.19
N MET A 199 -5.83 9.84 1.66
CA MET A 199 -6.56 8.58 1.48
C MET A 199 -7.11 8.49 0.05
N ARG A 200 -6.62 7.54 -0.74
CA ARG A 200 -7.10 7.30 -2.12
C ARG A 200 -7.41 5.82 -2.38
N PRO A 201 -8.52 5.49 -3.08
CA PRO A 201 -8.83 4.11 -3.47
C PRO A 201 -7.89 3.57 -4.55
N ARG A 202 -7.49 2.30 -4.41
CA ARG A 202 -6.70 1.51 -5.39
C ARG A 202 -7.50 0.41 -6.06
N MET A 203 -8.75 0.72 -6.38
CA MET A 203 -9.62 -0.21 -7.09
C MET A 203 -9.66 0.18 -8.57
N LEU A 204 -9.36 -0.77 -9.44
CA LEU A 204 -9.60 -0.63 -10.86
C LEU A 204 -11.04 -1.04 -11.16
N VAL A 205 -11.84 -0.08 -11.63
CA VAL A 205 -13.21 -0.28 -12.08
C VAL A 205 -13.32 0.28 -13.49
N THR A 206 -13.88 -0.53 -14.37
CA THR A 206 -14.07 -0.18 -15.78
C THR A 206 -15.52 0.17 -16.03
N PHE A 207 -15.74 1.26 -16.77
CA PHE A 207 -17.05 1.74 -17.18
C PHE A 207 -17.12 1.83 -18.70
N ASP A 208 -18.32 1.69 -19.22
CA ASP A 208 -18.67 1.98 -20.61
C ASP A 208 -18.89 3.50 -20.83
N GLU A 209 -19.08 3.93 -22.07
CA GLU A 209 -19.38 5.35 -22.40
C GLU A 209 -20.67 5.85 -21.73
N GLU A 210 -21.61 4.93 -21.49
CA GLU A 210 -22.88 5.19 -20.79
C GLU A 210 -22.74 5.12 -19.25
N LEU A 211 -21.51 5.12 -18.72
CA LEU A 211 -21.19 5.04 -17.28
C LEU A 211 -21.70 3.79 -16.56
N ARG A 212 -22.05 2.74 -17.31
CA ARG A 212 -22.41 1.43 -16.75
C ARG A 212 -21.16 0.63 -16.43
N PRO A 213 -21.11 -0.09 -15.29
CA PRO A 213 -19.95 -0.92 -14.95
C PRO A 213 -19.84 -2.08 -15.95
N LEU A 214 -18.67 -2.17 -16.60
CA LEU A 214 -18.39 -3.19 -17.61
C LEU A 214 -17.29 -4.12 -17.07
N PRO A 215 -17.56 -5.41 -16.82
CA PRO A 215 -16.53 -6.34 -16.38
C PRO A 215 -15.62 -6.72 -17.55
N VAL A 216 -14.37 -6.29 -17.50
CA VAL A 216 -13.35 -6.57 -18.53
C VAL A 216 -12.20 -7.34 -17.91
N GLN A 217 -11.56 -8.19 -18.71
CA GLN A 217 -10.39 -8.94 -18.28
C GLN A 217 -9.16 -8.04 -18.30
N VAL A 218 -8.49 -7.94 -17.15
CA VAL A 218 -7.28 -7.17 -16.92
C VAL A 218 -6.15 -8.09 -16.47
N ARG A 219 -4.94 -7.86 -16.97
CA ARG A 219 -3.72 -8.50 -16.49
C ARG A 219 -3.08 -7.58 -15.48
N VAL A 220 -2.73 -8.10 -14.31
CA VAL A 220 -2.09 -7.33 -13.24
C VAL A 220 -0.68 -7.87 -13.02
N GLY A 221 0.29 -6.97 -12.88
CA GLY A 221 1.70 -7.33 -12.71
C GLY A 221 2.51 -6.19 -12.14
N GLN A 222 3.75 -6.46 -11.73
CA GLN A 222 4.70 -5.39 -11.36
C GLN A 222 5.00 -4.53 -12.59
N SER A 223 5.10 -3.21 -12.38
CA SER A 223 5.49 -2.26 -13.42
C SER A 223 6.94 -2.50 -13.87
N VAL A 224 7.16 -2.72 -15.16
CA VAL A 224 8.49 -2.78 -15.77
C VAL A 224 8.47 -2.01 -17.08
N ASP A 225 9.55 -1.31 -17.43
CA ASP A 225 9.54 -0.38 -18.56
C ASP A 225 9.29 -1.09 -19.91
N VAL A 226 9.90 -2.27 -20.14
CA VAL A 226 9.58 -3.13 -21.29
C VAL A 226 9.81 -4.60 -20.93
N VAL A 227 8.80 -5.44 -21.09
CA VAL A 227 8.88 -6.90 -20.99
C VAL A 227 8.25 -7.50 -22.25
N GLY A 228 8.96 -8.37 -22.96
CA GLY A 228 8.42 -9.10 -24.11
C GLY A 228 9.36 -9.19 -25.31
N GLN A 229 8.98 -10.05 -26.25
CA GLN A 229 9.66 -10.23 -27.55
C GLN A 229 9.49 -8.99 -28.44
N ALA A 230 10.43 -8.76 -29.35
CA ALA A 230 10.43 -7.65 -30.29
C ALA A 230 9.09 -7.55 -31.06
N GLY A 231 8.44 -6.38 -31.01
CA GLY A 231 7.25 -6.06 -31.82
C GLY A 231 6.03 -5.56 -31.06
N LYS A 232 5.77 -6.01 -29.82
CA LYS A 232 4.71 -5.47 -28.94
C LYS A 232 5.25 -5.27 -27.52
N PRO A 233 5.76 -4.07 -27.16
CA PRO A 233 6.27 -3.83 -25.81
C PRO A 233 5.13 -3.92 -24.79
N LYS A 234 5.31 -4.72 -23.72
CA LYS A 234 4.39 -4.74 -22.58
C LYS A 234 5.05 -4.09 -21.37
N THR A 235 4.27 -3.38 -20.56
CA THR A 235 4.78 -2.64 -19.40
C THR A 235 4.55 -3.35 -18.06
N ILE A 236 4.00 -4.57 -18.10
CA ILE A 236 3.69 -5.37 -16.90
C ILE A 236 4.39 -6.73 -16.88
N THR A 237 4.80 -7.15 -15.68
CA THR A 237 5.21 -8.54 -15.42
C THR A 237 4.02 -9.33 -14.89
N GLY A 238 3.27 -10.00 -15.76
CA GLY A 238 2.14 -10.80 -15.31
C GLY A 238 1.37 -11.44 -16.46
N PHE A 239 1.04 -12.72 -16.33
CA PHE A 239 0.22 -13.45 -17.29
C PHE A 239 -1.17 -13.79 -16.76
N GLN A 240 -1.42 -13.62 -15.46
CA GLN A 240 -2.73 -13.92 -14.86
C GLN A 240 -3.73 -12.82 -15.21
N THR A 241 -4.88 -13.24 -15.73
CA THR A 241 -6.03 -12.39 -15.99
C THR A 241 -6.98 -12.39 -14.79
N HIS A 242 -7.51 -11.22 -14.48
CA HIS A 242 -8.52 -10.98 -13.46
C HIS A 242 -9.67 -10.22 -14.10
N THR A 243 -10.89 -10.42 -13.62
CA THR A 243 -12.06 -9.63 -14.05
C THR A 243 -12.21 -8.41 -13.16
N THR A 244 -12.44 -7.23 -13.75
CA THR A 244 -12.75 -6.02 -12.97
C THR A 244 -14.08 -6.18 -12.21
N PRO A 245 -14.19 -5.66 -10.97
CA PRO A 245 -13.26 -4.76 -10.29
C PRO A 245 -12.10 -5.47 -9.55
N VAL A 246 -10.87 -4.95 -9.71
CA VAL A 246 -9.66 -5.54 -9.11
C VAL A 246 -8.99 -4.55 -8.17
N LEU A 247 -8.46 -5.06 -7.04
CA LEU A 247 -7.59 -4.29 -6.15
C LEU A 247 -6.13 -4.44 -6.59
N LEU A 248 -5.50 -3.31 -6.90
CA LEU A 248 -4.10 -3.20 -7.27
C LEU A 248 -3.25 -3.09 -5.99
N ALA A 249 -2.18 -3.89 -5.90
CA ALA A 249 -1.19 -3.75 -4.83
C ALA A 249 -0.21 -2.60 -5.11
N TYR A 250 0.70 -2.35 -4.17
CA TYR A 250 1.69 -1.29 -4.31
C TYR A 250 2.73 -1.64 -5.38
N GLY A 251 2.86 -0.78 -6.41
CA GLY A 251 3.81 -1.01 -7.51
C GLY A 251 3.30 -1.99 -8.59
N GLU A 252 2.03 -2.40 -8.51
CA GLU A 252 1.40 -3.15 -9.58
C GLU A 252 0.70 -2.22 -10.56
N ARG A 253 0.80 -2.59 -11.84
CA ARG A 253 0.09 -2.01 -12.97
C ARG A 253 -0.91 -3.00 -13.53
N ALA A 254 -1.96 -2.47 -14.14
CA ALA A 254 -2.93 -3.24 -14.90
C ALA A 254 -2.87 -2.88 -16.39
N GLU A 255 -3.01 -3.88 -17.24
CA GLU A 255 -3.24 -3.71 -18.68
C GLU A 255 -4.49 -4.50 -19.07
N LEU A 256 -5.21 -4.05 -20.11
CA LEU A 256 -6.33 -4.82 -20.65
C LEU A 256 -5.82 -6.11 -21.30
N ALA A 257 -6.52 -7.22 -21.08
CA ALA A 257 -6.15 -8.51 -21.64
C ALA A 257 -6.60 -8.69 -23.10
N THR A 258 -7.65 -7.95 -23.48
CA THR A 258 -8.39 -8.04 -24.75
C THR A 258 -8.34 -6.70 -25.49
N GLU A 259 -8.22 -6.74 -26.82
CA GLU A 259 -8.22 -5.54 -27.69
C GLU A 259 -9.66 -5.07 -28.07
N GLU A 260 -10.70 -5.72 -27.52
CA GLU A 260 -12.13 -5.39 -27.69
C GLU A 260 -12.47 -3.95 -27.28
N TYR A 261 -11.77 -3.45 -26.25
CA TYR A 261 -12.02 -2.16 -25.65
C TYR A 261 -10.73 -1.35 -25.58
N LEU A 262 -10.80 -0.09 -26.00
CA LEU A 262 -9.72 0.86 -25.89
C LEU A 262 -9.98 1.78 -24.68
N PRO A 263 -9.02 1.94 -23.77
CA PRO A 263 -9.17 2.86 -22.66
C PRO A 263 -8.98 4.29 -23.17
N LEU A 264 -9.81 5.23 -22.72
CA LEU A 264 -9.65 6.65 -23.05
C LEU A 264 -8.37 7.23 -22.45
N THR A 265 -7.90 6.68 -21.33
CA THR A 265 -6.66 7.07 -20.67
C THR A 265 -5.59 5.99 -20.87
N PRO A 266 -4.31 6.37 -21.13
CA PRO A 266 -3.22 5.41 -21.26
C PRO A 266 -2.90 4.68 -19.95
N ILE A 267 -3.35 5.23 -18.80
CA ILE A 267 -3.12 4.68 -17.47
C ILE A 267 -4.40 4.00 -17.00
N VAL A 268 -4.30 2.73 -16.65
CA VAL A 268 -5.42 1.90 -16.20
C VAL A 268 -5.42 1.81 -14.67
N GLU A 269 -5.71 2.94 -14.02
CA GLU A 269 -5.79 3.07 -12.55
C GLU A 269 -7.12 3.70 -12.13
N GLY A 270 -7.74 3.20 -11.07
CA GLY A 270 -8.95 3.82 -10.52
C GLY A 270 -10.17 3.58 -11.39
N PHE A 271 -10.81 4.65 -11.85
CA PHE A 271 -11.97 4.60 -12.72
C PHE A 271 -11.53 4.82 -14.16
N VAL A 272 -11.73 3.81 -15.01
CA VAL A 272 -11.32 3.84 -16.41
C VAL A 272 -12.56 3.71 -17.29
N ILE A 273 -12.74 4.67 -18.17
CA ILE A 273 -13.80 4.62 -19.20
C ILE A 273 -13.21 3.92 -20.43
N LEU A 274 -13.90 2.89 -20.85
CA LEU A 274 -13.58 2.07 -22.00
C LEU A 274 -14.49 2.45 -23.16
N ARG A 275 -13.90 2.60 -24.34
CA ARG A 275 -14.61 2.73 -25.61
C ARG A 275 -14.52 1.40 -26.35
N LYS A 276 -15.62 0.99 -26.97
CA LYS A 276 -15.60 -0.17 -27.86
C LYS A 276 -14.71 0.12 -29.07
N ASN A 277 -13.79 -0.79 -29.38
CA ASN A 277 -12.87 -0.60 -30.49
C ASN A 277 -13.62 -0.76 -31.84
N PRO A 278 -13.60 0.25 -32.74
CA PRO A 278 -14.25 0.16 -34.06
C PRO A 278 -13.53 -0.80 -35.03
N ASP A 279 -12.24 -1.06 -34.83
CA ASP A 279 -11.42 -1.90 -35.71
C ASP A 279 -11.35 -3.37 -35.23
N PHE A 280 -12.16 -3.73 -34.24
CA PHE A 280 -12.13 -5.07 -33.66
C PHE A 280 -12.94 -6.04 -34.53
N GLU A 281 -12.24 -6.84 -35.33
CA GLU A 281 -12.79 -8.06 -35.90
C GLU A 281 -12.82 -9.15 -34.82
N GLN A 282 -14.01 -9.70 -34.54
CA GLN A 282 -14.12 -10.91 -33.73
C GLN A 282 -13.45 -12.05 -34.49
N ASP A 283 -12.21 -12.38 -34.11
CA ASP A 283 -11.57 -13.62 -34.55
C ASP A 283 -12.49 -14.79 -34.17
N ALA A 284 -13.06 -15.43 -35.21
CA ALA A 284 -13.93 -16.60 -35.13
C ALA A 284 -13.15 -17.88 -34.78
#